data_AF-A0A0Q9PS86-F1
#
_entry.id   AF-A0A0Q9PS86-F1
#
_cell.length_a   1.000
_cell.length_b   1.000
_cell.length_c   1.000
_cell.angle_alpha   90.00
_cell.angle_beta   90.00
_cell.angle_gamma   90.00
#
_symmetry.space_group_name_H-M   'P 1'
#
loop_
_entity.id
_entity.type
_entity.pdbx_description
1 polymer ?
#
loop_
_entity_poly.entity_id
_entity_poly.type
_entity_poly.pdbx_seq_one_letter_code
_entity_poly.pdbx_strand_id
1 'polypeptide(L)'
;MGDYRGVNDMQEATSPSSGQEQPEARSGPAGSSADAPVKPVIPAAAAKRANASVIGMIIALVLSIAAFLPVVLMNPQPKGDGYRPDIDVASVARNAADVAGFTPVAPDTGSAFRANYARWEAGTGSGVPTWEVGYLTPKTSFIGLVQTRNSNPTWLLQQTKNAPVTGSRNAGGREWELRDTGKGEKSMVLNYRGSTVILSGAAQLDEFATLAAAVVTSLESSPAVTVSPSAAPTP
;
A
#
# COMPACT_ATOMS: atom_id res chain seq x y z
N MET A 1 -27.82 -52.59 9.93
CA MET A 1 -27.02 -53.38 8.97
C MET A 1 -26.01 -52.43 8.34
N GLY A 2 -24.72 -52.67 8.58
CA GLY A 2 -23.59 -51.97 7.95
C GLY A 2 -23.02 -50.78 8.73
N ASP A 3 -21.73 -50.66 9.02
CA ASP A 3 -20.72 -51.61 9.50
C ASP A 3 -19.61 -50.77 10.17
N TYR A 4 -18.87 -51.40 11.07
CA TYR A 4 -18.01 -50.77 12.07
C TYR A 4 -16.67 -50.26 11.52
N ARG A 5 -16.20 -49.21 12.21
CA ARG A 5 -14.85 -48.63 12.24
C ARG A 5 -13.74 -49.64 11.94
N GLY A 6 -12.93 -49.29 10.93
CA GLY A 6 -11.64 -49.91 10.63
C GLY A 6 -10.66 -49.76 11.80
N VAL A 7 -9.95 -50.85 12.02
CA VAL A 7 -9.11 -51.21 13.16
C VAL A 7 -7.68 -50.76 12.86
N ASN A 8 -6.98 -50.17 13.83
CA ASN A 8 -5.54 -49.94 13.76
C ASN A 8 -4.82 -51.26 13.97
N ASP A 9 -4.11 -51.71 12.93
CA ASP A 9 -3.22 -52.87 12.96
C ASP A 9 -2.02 -52.63 13.90
N MET A 10 -1.75 -53.67 14.69
CA MET A 10 -0.54 -53.86 15.49
C MET A 10 0.66 -54.16 14.60
N GLN A 11 1.84 -53.66 14.97
CA GLN A 11 3.10 -54.38 14.75
C GLN A 11 4.17 -53.92 15.75
N GLU A 12 4.19 -54.61 16.89
CA GLU A 12 5.43 -54.94 17.58
C GLU A 12 6.22 -55.94 16.74
N ALA A 13 7.53 -55.71 16.59
CA ALA A 13 8.48 -56.74 16.20
C ALA A 13 9.77 -56.58 17.01
N THR A 14 9.99 -57.57 17.86
CA THR A 14 11.16 -57.81 18.71
C THR A 14 12.21 -58.65 17.97
N SER A 15 13.49 -58.24 18.06
CA SER A 15 14.75 -59.00 18.32
C SER A 15 15.16 -60.18 17.38
N PRO A 16 16.47 -60.59 17.22
CA PRO A 16 17.33 -61.09 18.33
C PRO A 16 18.89 -61.00 18.23
N SER A 17 19.52 -61.30 19.40
CA SER A 17 20.83 -61.97 19.65
C SER A 17 22.16 -61.27 19.31
N SER A 18 23.27 -61.41 20.05
CA SER A 18 23.64 -62.25 21.22
C SER A 18 25.06 -61.89 21.72
N GLY A 19 25.35 -62.20 23.00
CA GLY A 19 26.70 -62.30 23.61
C GLY A 19 26.83 -61.37 24.83
N GLN A 20 26.53 -61.78 26.06
CA GLN A 20 27.40 -62.53 27.00
C GLN A 20 28.85 -62.00 26.94
N GLU A 21 29.48 -61.51 28.02
CA GLU A 21 29.66 -62.15 29.32
C GLU A 21 29.87 -61.12 30.45
N GLN A 22 29.47 -61.52 31.66
CA GLN A 22 29.90 -60.95 32.94
C GLN A 22 30.72 -62.02 33.68
N PRO A 23 31.70 -61.62 34.49
CA PRO A 23 31.69 -62.03 35.90
C PRO A 23 31.88 -60.78 36.80
N GLU A 24 31.09 -60.61 37.87
CA GLU A 24 31.40 -61.07 39.25
C GLU A 24 32.80 -60.58 39.73
N ALA A 25 32.99 -59.98 40.89
CA ALA A 25 32.13 -59.70 42.04
C ALA A 25 32.86 -58.75 43.01
N ARG A 26 32.10 -58.33 44.02
CA ARG A 26 32.50 -58.05 45.42
C ARG A 26 33.01 -56.65 45.83
N SER A 27 32.11 -56.05 46.62
CA SER A 27 32.35 -55.55 47.98
C SER A 27 32.63 -54.06 48.12
N GLY A 28 31.77 -53.40 48.92
CA GLY A 28 32.00 -52.06 49.49
C GLY A 28 33.17 -52.04 50.50
N PRO A 29 33.37 -50.97 51.31
CA PRO A 29 32.34 -50.07 51.84
C PRO A 29 32.65 -48.56 51.81
N ALA A 30 31.62 -47.81 52.18
CA ALA A 30 31.57 -46.52 52.88
C ALA A 30 32.87 -45.70 53.01
N GLY A 31 32.77 -44.45 52.56
CA GLY A 31 33.65 -43.37 52.98
C GLY A 31 33.01 -42.03 52.66
N SER A 32 32.20 -41.52 53.60
CA SER A 32 31.77 -40.12 53.61
C SER A 32 32.99 -39.21 53.45
N SER A 33 32.90 -38.22 52.58
CA SER A 33 33.84 -37.09 52.59
C SER A 33 33.07 -35.83 52.24
N ALA A 34 33.07 -34.96 53.24
CA ALA A 34 32.53 -33.62 53.34
C ALA A 34 32.57 -32.78 52.05
N ASP A 35 31.50 -32.01 51.91
CA ASP A 35 31.34 -30.86 51.04
C ASP A 35 32.49 -29.85 51.24
N ALA A 36 33.20 -29.56 50.15
CA ALA A 36 34.19 -28.49 50.07
C ALA A 36 33.89 -27.66 48.81
N PRO A 37 34.04 -26.33 48.85
CA PRO A 37 33.54 -25.46 47.79
C PRO A 37 34.34 -25.68 46.50
N VAL A 38 33.71 -26.33 45.53
CA VAL A 38 34.26 -26.53 44.18
C VAL A 38 34.27 -25.18 43.47
N LYS A 39 35.45 -24.59 43.29
CA LYS A 39 35.64 -23.49 42.36
C LYS A 39 35.59 -24.07 40.94
N PRO A 40 34.57 -23.76 40.11
CA PRO A 40 34.45 -24.39 38.80
C PRO A 40 35.56 -23.87 37.88
N VAL A 41 36.65 -24.62 37.79
CA VAL A 41 37.65 -24.43 36.73
C VAL A 41 37.12 -25.13 35.50
N ILE A 42 36.70 -24.35 34.49
CA ILE A 42 36.34 -24.91 33.19
C ILE A 42 37.59 -25.63 32.67
N PRO A 43 37.55 -26.97 32.49
CA PRO A 43 38.72 -27.70 32.02
C PRO A 43 39.10 -27.16 30.63
N ALA A 44 40.40 -27.00 30.36
CA ALA A 44 40.90 -26.40 29.12
C ALA A 44 40.31 -27.05 27.84
N ALA A 45 39.92 -28.32 27.91
CA ALA A 45 39.22 -29.03 26.85
C ALA A 45 37.79 -28.53 26.58
N ALA A 46 37.05 -28.08 27.60
CA ALA A 46 35.72 -27.48 27.47
C ALA A 46 35.80 -26.04 26.92
N ALA A 47 36.82 -25.25 27.32
CA ALA A 47 37.07 -23.93 26.74
C ALA A 47 37.47 -24.02 25.24
N LYS A 48 38.27 -25.02 24.86
CA LYS A 48 38.63 -25.28 23.46
C LYS A 48 37.43 -25.69 22.60
N ARG A 49 36.47 -26.44 23.15
CA ARG A 49 35.21 -26.82 22.50
C ARG A 49 34.24 -25.66 22.34
N ALA A 50 34.14 -24.78 23.34
CA ALA A 50 33.36 -23.55 23.25
C ALA A 50 33.94 -22.58 22.21
N ASN A 51 35.27 -22.39 22.18
CA ASN A 51 35.94 -21.59 21.15
C ASN A 51 35.79 -22.19 19.75
N ALA A 52 35.80 -23.52 19.60
CA ALA A 52 35.54 -24.18 18.33
C ALA A 52 34.10 -23.92 17.82
N SER A 53 33.12 -23.88 18.72
CA SER A 53 31.73 -23.51 18.41
C SER A 53 31.61 -22.04 17.99
N VAL A 54 32.30 -21.13 18.69
CA VAL A 54 32.30 -19.69 18.37
C VAL A 54 33.02 -19.42 17.04
N ILE A 55 34.17 -20.06 16.79
CA ILE A 55 34.89 -19.94 15.52
C ILE A 55 34.03 -20.48 14.37
N GLY A 56 33.36 -21.61 14.55
CA GLY A 56 32.42 -22.15 13.58
C GLY A 56 31.25 -21.20 13.29
N MET A 57 30.72 -20.55 14.32
CA MET A 57 29.65 -19.55 14.19
C MET A 57 30.10 -18.31 13.41
N ILE A 58 31.31 -17.81 13.67
CA ILE A 58 31.89 -16.67 12.93
C ILE A 58 32.11 -17.05 11.47
N ILE A 59 32.67 -18.24 11.21
CA ILE A 59 32.87 -18.74 9.84
C ILE A 59 31.53 -18.87 9.12
N ALA A 60 30.51 -19.44 9.77
CA ALA A 60 29.17 -19.57 9.20
C ALA A 60 28.52 -18.21 8.90
N LEU A 61 28.69 -17.21 9.80
CA LEU A 61 28.21 -15.85 9.59
C LEU A 61 28.90 -15.18 8.39
N VAL A 62 30.23 -15.29 8.30
CA VAL A 62 31.01 -14.73 7.19
C VAL A 62 30.63 -15.40 5.87
N LEU A 63 30.48 -16.73 5.85
CA LEU A 63 30.05 -17.47 4.66
C LEU A 63 28.64 -17.07 4.24
N SER A 64 27.72 -16.87 5.19
CA SER A 64 26.38 -16.38 4.91
C SER A 64 26.41 -14.99 4.28
N ILE A 65 27.13 -14.03 4.89
CA ILE A 65 27.29 -12.69 4.34
C ILE A 65 27.94 -12.75 2.95
N ALA A 66 29.01 -13.53 2.78
CA ALA A 66 29.72 -13.68 1.51
C ALA A 66 28.85 -14.30 0.41
N ALA A 67 27.88 -15.16 0.77
CA ALA A 67 26.91 -15.68 -0.20
C ALA A 67 25.87 -14.63 -0.61
N PHE A 68 25.42 -13.77 0.30
CA PHE A 68 24.42 -12.73 0.02
C PHE A 68 24.99 -11.45 -0.59
N LEU A 69 26.23 -11.08 -0.25
CA LEU A 69 26.86 -9.83 -0.68
C LEU A 69 26.89 -9.67 -2.22
N PRO A 70 27.26 -10.69 -3.03
CA PRO A 70 27.23 -10.58 -4.48
C PRO A 70 25.82 -10.33 -5.03
N VAL A 71 24.79 -10.97 -4.46
CA VAL A 71 23.39 -10.77 -4.88
C VAL A 71 22.93 -9.35 -4.60
N VAL A 72 23.28 -8.80 -3.43
CA VAL A 72 22.95 -7.42 -3.06
C VAL A 72 23.70 -6.42 -3.94
N LEU A 73 24.98 -6.66 -4.21
CA LEU A 73 25.81 -5.77 -5.05
C LEU A 73 25.44 -5.84 -6.54
N MET A 74 24.98 -7.00 -7.03
CA MET A 74 24.53 -7.20 -8.42
C MET A 74 23.13 -6.65 -8.66
N ASN A 75 22.40 -6.24 -7.62
CA ASN A 75 21.15 -5.51 -7.74
C ASN A 75 21.42 -4.00 -7.61
N PRO A 76 21.88 -3.31 -8.67
CA PRO A 76 22.01 -1.86 -8.62
C PRO A 76 20.63 -1.29 -8.27
N GLN A 77 20.53 -0.63 -7.11
CA GLN A 77 19.37 0.21 -6.84
C GLN A 77 19.17 1.12 -8.05
N PRO A 78 17.95 1.25 -8.59
CA PRO A 78 17.70 2.14 -9.71
C PRO A 78 18.28 3.52 -9.41
N LYS A 79 19.42 3.85 -10.02
CA LYS A 79 20.01 5.20 -10.02
C LYS A 79 19.28 6.02 -11.06
N GLY A 80 18.01 6.22 -10.79
CA GLY A 80 17.10 6.95 -11.60
C GLY A 80 15.97 7.29 -10.67
N ASP A 81 15.66 8.58 -10.60
CA ASP A 81 14.33 9.05 -10.30
C ASP A 81 13.34 8.13 -11.02
N GLY A 82 12.80 7.12 -10.31
CA GLY A 82 12.13 5.99 -10.93
C GLY A 82 11.07 6.48 -11.91
N TYR A 83 10.96 5.85 -13.08
CA TYR A 83 10.08 6.24 -14.20
C TYR A 83 8.91 7.12 -13.73
N ARG A 84 9.02 8.43 -13.97
CA ARG A 84 8.04 9.44 -13.56
C ARG A 84 7.25 9.82 -14.80
N PRO A 85 6.03 9.30 -15.00
CA PRO A 85 5.21 9.72 -16.12
C PRO A 85 5.00 11.24 -16.04
N ASP A 86 5.36 11.96 -17.10
CA ASP A 86 5.01 13.37 -17.23
C ASP A 86 3.63 13.44 -17.88
N ILE A 87 2.59 13.45 -17.05
CA ILE A 87 1.20 13.43 -17.52
C ILE A 87 0.76 14.87 -17.80
N ASP A 88 0.63 15.21 -19.08
CA ASP A 88 -0.03 16.45 -19.52
C ASP A 88 -1.56 16.31 -19.36
N VAL A 89 -2.06 16.68 -18.18
CA VAL A 89 -3.49 16.65 -17.85
C VAL A 89 -4.32 17.48 -18.82
N ALA A 90 -3.80 18.62 -19.28
CA ALA A 90 -4.53 19.50 -20.19
C ALA A 90 -4.70 18.86 -21.57
N SER A 91 -3.66 18.17 -22.07
CA SER A 91 -3.74 17.41 -23.31
C SER A 91 -4.72 16.25 -23.21
N VAL A 92 -4.65 15.46 -22.14
CA VAL A 92 -5.59 14.34 -21.93
C VAL A 92 -7.03 14.84 -21.76
N ALA A 93 -7.24 15.95 -21.05
CA ALA A 93 -8.55 16.58 -20.89
C ALA A 93 -9.13 17.04 -22.23
N ARG A 94 -8.32 17.66 -23.10
CA ARG A 94 -8.73 18.04 -24.47
C ARG A 94 -9.17 16.82 -25.29
N ASN A 95 -8.39 15.74 -25.24
CA ASN A 95 -8.73 14.51 -25.97
C ASN A 95 -10.00 13.83 -25.43
N ALA A 96 -10.28 13.97 -24.14
CA ALA A 96 -11.48 13.41 -23.51
C ALA A 96 -12.74 14.28 -23.68
N ALA A 97 -12.60 15.57 -24.02
CA ALA A 97 -13.70 16.54 -24.00
C ALA A 97 -14.90 16.14 -24.90
N ASP A 98 -14.63 15.64 -26.10
CA ASP A 98 -15.67 15.24 -27.05
C ASP A 98 -16.48 14.06 -26.53
N VAL A 99 -15.82 13.04 -25.98
CA VAL A 99 -16.47 11.85 -25.41
C VAL A 99 -17.17 12.20 -24.10
N ALA A 100 -16.61 13.14 -23.32
CA ALA A 100 -17.17 13.58 -22.06
C ALA A 100 -18.45 14.42 -22.21
N GLY A 101 -18.59 15.17 -23.32
CA GLY A 101 -19.69 16.11 -23.51
C GLY A 101 -19.61 17.33 -22.58
N PHE A 102 -18.43 17.60 -22.03
CA PHE A 102 -18.08 18.78 -21.24
C PHE A 102 -16.56 18.96 -21.23
N THR A 103 -16.08 20.14 -20.87
CA THR A 103 -14.64 20.41 -20.72
C THR A 103 -14.14 19.79 -19.40
N PRO A 104 -13.32 18.72 -19.45
CA PRO A 104 -12.79 18.12 -18.24
C PRO A 104 -11.79 19.06 -17.57
N VAL A 105 -11.83 19.13 -16.24
CA VAL A 105 -11.03 20.08 -15.49
C VAL A 105 -9.56 19.68 -15.51
N ALA A 106 -8.71 20.61 -15.93
CA ALA A 106 -7.26 20.47 -15.94
C ALA A 106 -6.68 21.66 -15.17
N PRO A 107 -6.57 21.57 -13.83
CA PRO A 107 -6.02 22.65 -13.03
C PRO A 107 -4.53 22.84 -13.30
N ASP A 108 -4.12 24.08 -13.53
CA ASP A 108 -2.72 24.45 -13.45
C ASP A 108 -2.31 24.49 -11.98
N THR A 109 -1.45 23.56 -11.59
CA THR A 109 -0.97 23.41 -10.21
C THR A 109 0.47 23.91 -10.06
N GLY A 110 1.01 24.56 -11.10
CA GLY A 110 2.42 24.91 -11.21
C GLY A 110 3.30 23.69 -11.04
N SER A 111 4.39 23.84 -10.29
CA SER A 111 5.31 22.74 -9.95
C SER A 111 5.00 22.07 -8.60
N ALA A 112 3.93 22.48 -7.91
CA ALA A 112 3.65 22.03 -6.55
C ALA A 112 3.00 20.64 -6.52
N PHE A 113 2.05 20.37 -7.41
CA PHE A 113 1.41 19.07 -7.53
C PHE A 113 1.89 18.37 -8.79
N ARG A 114 1.94 17.05 -8.73
CA ARG A 114 2.37 16.21 -9.86
C ARG A 114 1.26 15.26 -10.23
N ALA A 115 0.84 15.26 -11.49
CA ALA A 115 -0.15 14.29 -11.96
C ALA A 115 0.47 12.89 -12.05
N ASN A 116 -0.18 11.93 -11.41
CA ASN A 116 0.16 10.50 -11.46
C ASN A 116 -0.58 9.79 -12.58
N TYR A 117 -1.83 10.19 -12.84
CA TYR A 117 -2.65 9.72 -13.95
C TYR A 117 -3.70 10.76 -14.32
N ALA A 118 -4.18 10.71 -15.56
CA ALA A 118 -5.35 11.43 -16.03
C ALA A 118 -6.09 10.54 -17.04
N ARG A 119 -7.40 10.37 -16.90
CA ARG A 119 -8.18 9.47 -17.76
C ARG A 119 -9.66 9.79 -17.78
N TRP A 120 -10.30 9.40 -18.87
CA TRP A 120 -11.75 9.28 -18.97
C TRP A 120 -12.18 7.86 -18.62
N GLU A 121 -13.15 7.73 -17.72
CA GLU A 121 -13.79 6.48 -17.36
C GLU A 121 -15.24 6.50 -17.84
N ALA A 122 -15.59 5.57 -18.73
CA ALA A 122 -16.91 5.51 -19.34
C ALA A 122 -18.03 5.08 -18.37
N GLY A 123 -17.68 4.72 -17.13
CA GLY A 123 -18.66 4.35 -16.10
C GLY A 123 -19.27 2.96 -16.28
N THR A 124 -18.58 2.02 -16.95
CA THR A 124 -19.11 0.66 -17.20
C THR A 124 -19.45 -0.12 -15.93
N GLY A 125 -18.77 0.16 -14.80
CA GLY A 125 -19.07 -0.45 -13.50
C GLY A 125 -20.02 0.35 -12.61
N SER A 126 -19.94 1.69 -12.64
CA SER A 126 -20.70 2.58 -11.75
C SER A 126 -22.00 3.13 -12.37
N GLY A 127 -22.15 3.04 -13.69
CA GLY A 127 -23.18 3.74 -14.47
C GLY A 127 -22.96 5.25 -14.56
N VAL A 128 -21.86 5.78 -14.01
CA VAL A 128 -21.55 7.22 -13.98
C VAL A 128 -20.22 7.45 -14.68
N PRO A 129 -20.22 8.03 -15.89
CA PRO A 129 -18.99 8.38 -16.58
C PRO A 129 -18.27 9.52 -15.84
N THR A 130 -16.95 9.41 -15.71
CA THR A 130 -16.12 10.30 -14.90
C THR A 130 -14.84 10.70 -15.62
N TRP A 131 -14.46 11.96 -15.43
CA TRP A 131 -13.09 12.42 -15.64
C TRP A 131 -12.32 12.23 -14.34
N GLU A 132 -11.17 11.58 -14.39
CA GLU A 132 -10.36 11.30 -13.20
C GLU A 132 -8.91 11.77 -13.38
N VAL A 133 -8.37 12.42 -12.35
CA VAL A 133 -6.95 12.82 -12.31
C VAL A 133 -6.41 12.53 -10.91
N GLY A 134 -5.26 11.86 -10.83
CA GLY A 134 -4.57 11.63 -9.56
C GLY A 134 -3.42 12.60 -9.39
N TYR A 135 -3.35 13.32 -8.27
CA TYR A 135 -2.25 14.22 -7.94
C TYR A 135 -1.45 13.70 -6.74
N LEU A 136 -0.12 13.73 -6.88
CA LEU A 136 0.81 13.66 -5.77
C LEU A 136 1.04 15.08 -5.24
N THR A 137 0.92 15.24 -3.93
CA THR A 137 1.04 16.52 -3.25
C THR A 137 2.49 16.83 -2.86
N PRO A 138 2.84 18.09 -2.51
CA PRO A 138 4.17 18.44 -2.03
C PRO A 138 4.63 17.61 -0.82
N LYS A 139 3.70 17.23 0.07
CA LYS A 139 3.98 16.39 1.23
C LYS A 139 3.87 14.89 0.93
N THR A 140 4.04 14.49 -0.33
CA THR A 140 4.05 13.09 -0.79
C THR A 140 2.76 12.31 -0.48
N SER A 141 1.64 13.03 -0.31
CA SER A 141 0.32 12.44 -0.18
C SER A 141 -0.38 12.36 -1.54
N PHE A 142 -1.56 11.76 -1.57
CA PHE A 142 -2.36 11.62 -2.78
C PHE A 142 -3.69 12.35 -2.66
N ILE A 143 -4.08 13.05 -3.72
CA ILE A 143 -5.43 13.60 -3.92
C ILE A 143 -5.93 13.17 -5.30
N GLY A 144 -7.01 12.39 -5.33
CA GLY A 144 -7.76 12.10 -6.54
C GLY A 144 -8.79 13.20 -6.81
N LEU A 145 -8.85 13.65 -8.05
CA LEU A 145 -9.89 14.49 -8.61
C LEU A 145 -10.83 13.61 -9.43
N VAL A 146 -12.13 13.77 -9.21
CA VAL A 146 -13.17 13.16 -10.04
C VAL A 146 -14.19 14.22 -10.43
N GLN A 147 -14.54 14.29 -11.71
CA GLN A 147 -15.57 15.19 -12.23
C GLN A 147 -16.59 14.41 -13.07
N THR A 148 -17.87 14.73 -12.89
CA THR A 148 -18.95 14.18 -13.72
C THR A 148 -20.12 15.16 -13.84
N ARG A 149 -20.92 15.03 -14.90
CA ARG A 149 -22.24 15.68 -15.04
C ARG A 149 -23.42 14.76 -14.70
N ASN A 150 -23.15 13.48 -14.45
CA ASN A 150 -24.17 12.44 -14.23
C ASN A 150 -24.15 11.92 -12.78
N SER A 151 -23.77 12.79 -11.84
CA SER A 151 -23.74 12.47 -10.41
C SER A 151 -25.12 12.04 -9.91
N ASN A 152 -25.14 11.04 -9.02
CA ASN A 152 -26.34 10.61 -8.31
C ASN A 152 -25.99 10.30 -6.83
N PRO A 153 -26.98 10.27 -5.91
CA PRO A 153 -26.71 10.10 -4.49
C PRO A 153 -25.94 8.82 -4.15
N THR A 154 -26.24 7.71 -4.82
CA THR A 154 -25.56 6.43 -4.59
C THR A 154 -24.08 6.51 -4.97
N TRP A 155 -23.79 7.05 -6.16
CA TRP A 155 -22.42 7.23 -6.63
C TRP A 155 -21.64 8.20 -5.75
N LEU A 156 -22.25 9.31 -5.32
CA LEU A 156 -21.60 10.29 -4.44
C LEU A 156 -21.22 9.65 -3.09
N LEU A 157 -22.12 8.84 -2.51
CA LEU A 157 -21.84 8.10 -1.28
C LEU A 157 -20.70 7.09 -1.48
N GLN A 158 -20.66 6.38 -2.61
CA GLN A 158 -19.57 5.46 -2.92
C GLN A 158 -18.23 6.20 -3.09
N GLN A 159 -18.22 7.28 -3.86
CA GLN A 159 -17.00 8.07 -4.13
C GLN A 159 -16.44 8.72 -2.87
N THR A 160 -17.31 9.09 -1.92
CA THR A 160 -16.93 9.67 -0.62
C THR A 160 -16.81 8.61 0.49
N LYS A 161 -16.86 7.32 0.15
CA LYS A 161 -16.77 6.17 1.09
C LYS A 161 -17.72 6.28 2.28
N ASN A 162 -18.92 6.81 2.04
CA ASN A 162 -19.95 7.05 3.05
C ASN A 162 -19.48 7.98 4.19
N ALA A 163 -18.50 8.86 3.94
CA ALA A 163 -18.04 9.83 4.91
C ALA A 163 -19.17 10.83 5.23
N PRO A 164 -19.44 11.15 6.51
CA PRO A 164 -20.42 12.16 6.87
C PRO A 164 -19.91 13.56 6.49
N VAL A 165 -20.84 14.50 6.28
CA VAL A 165 -20.50 15.92 6.15
C VAL A 165 -20.02 16.43 7.50
N THR A 166 -18.81 16.98 7.55
CA THR A 166 -18.19 17.52 8.76
C THR A 166 -18.09 19.04 8.73
N GLY A 167 -18.34 19.67 7.58
CA GLY A 167 -18.42 21.13 7.46
C GLY A 167 -18.33 21.59 6.01
N SER A 168 -17.88 22.82 5.83
CA SER A 168 -17.50 23.37 4.53
C SER A 168 -16.10 23.99 4.59
N ARG A 169 -15.49 24.17 3.42
CA ARG A 169 -14.18 24.81 3.30
C ARG A 169 -14.18 25.71 2.06
N ASN A 170 -13.84 26.98 2.26
CA ASN A 170 -13.67 27.92 1.17
C ASN A 170 -12.35 27.65 0.44
N ALA A 171 -12.39 27.50 -0.88
CA ALA A 171 -11.21 27.44 -1.73
C ALA A 171 -11.53 27.98 -3.13
N GLY A 172 -10.68 28.88 -3.63
CA GLY A 172 -10.90 29.54 -4.92
C GLY A 172 -12.19 30.39 -4.97
N GLY A 173 -12.66 30.91 -3.83
CA GLY A 173 -13.92 31.66 -3.77
C GLY A 173 -15.19 30.81 -3.91
N ARG A 174 -15.07 29.49 -3.74
CA ARG A 174 -16.21 28.56 -3.69
C ARG A 174 -16.23 27.83 -2.36
N GLU A 175 -17.44 27.59 -1.85
CA GLU A 175 -17.67 26.72 -0.70
C GLU A 175 -17.70 25.26 -1.15
N TRP A 176 -16.75 24.48 -0.66
CA TRP A 176 -16.70 23.04 -0.83
C TRP A 176 -17.31 22.36 0.38
N GLU A 177 -18.16 21.37 0.17
CA GLU A 177 -18.64 20.50 1.24
C GLU A 177 -17.50 19.58 1.68
N LEU A 178 -17.16 19.61 2.97
CA LEU A 178 -16.13 18.76 3.55
C LEU A 178 -16.76 17.52 4.16
N ARG A 179 -16.24 16.35 3.79
CA ARG A 179 -16.65 15.05 4.32
C ARG A 179 -15.44 14.30 4.86
N ASP A 180 -15.54 13.80 6.09
CA ASP A 180 -14.44 13.13 6.77
C ASP A 180 -14.99 12.09 7.78
N THR A 181 -14.39 10.91 7.82
CA THR A 181 -14.71 9.85 8.81
C THR A 181 -13.83 9.92 10.07
N GLY A 182 -12.80 10.78 10.07
CA GLY A 182 -11.76 10.83 11.08
C GLY A 182 -10.70 9.73 10.94
N LYS A 183 -10.77 8.87 9.91
CA LYS A 183 -9.88 7.72 9.71
C LYS A 183 -8.75 7.97 8.71
N GLY A 184 -8.46 9.24 8.40
CA GLY A 184 -7.33 9.68 7.58
C GLY A 184 -7.72 10.28 6.23
N GLU A 185 -8.62 9.63 5.50
CA GLU A 185 -9.10 10.13 4.21
C GLU A 185 -10.22 11.17 4.35
N LYS A 186 -10.15 12.19 3.50
CA LYS A 186 -11.10 13.31 3.44
C LYS A 186 -11.60 13.48 2.01
N SER A 187 -12.79 14.03 1.87
CA SER A 187 -13.34 14.42 0.58
C SER A 187 -13.86 15.86 0.61
N MET A 188 -13.56 16.62 -0.42
CA MET A 188 -14.16 17.92 -0.70
C MET A 188 -15.02 17.82 -1.94
N VAL A 189 -16.29 18.21 -1.85
CA VAL A 189 -17.26 18.12 -2.93
C VAL A 189 -17.71 19.52 -3.34
N LEU A 190 -17.68 19.81 -4.64
CA LEU A 190 -18.19 21.05 -5.22
C LEU A 190 -19.16 20.74 -6.35
N ASN A 191 -20.34 21.34 -6.29
CA ASN A 191 -21.27 21.39 -7.42
C ASN A 191 -21.08 22.71 -8.14
N TYR A 192 -20.67 22.67 -9.42
CA TYR A 192 -20.39 23.85 -10.22
C TYR A 192 -20.91 23.68 -11.64
N ARG A 193 -21.76 24.63 -12.10
CA ARG A 193 -22.34 24.67 -13.46
C ARG A 193 -22.91 23.33 -13.96
N GLY A 194 -23.59 22.58 -13.09
CA GLY A 194 -24.18 21.28 -13.45
C GLY A 194 -23.18 20.12 -13.54
N SER A 195 -21.96 20.30 -13.05
CA SER A 195 -21.00 19.23 -12.80
C SER A 195 -20.71 19.09 -11.30
N THR A 196 -20.46 17.87 -10.86
CA THR A 196 -19.96 17.57 -9.52
C THR A 196 -18.48 17.28 -9.63
N VAL A 197 -17.68 17.97 -8.81
CA VAL A 197 -16.24 17.74 -8.66
C VAL A 197 -15.96 17.27 -7.24
N ILE A 198 -15.20 16.20 -7.12
CA ILE A 198 -14.82 15.60 -5.84
C ILE A 198 -13.30 15.53 -5.80
N LEU A 199 -12.71 16.07 -4.75
CA LEU A 199 -11.33 15.83 -4.37
C LEU A 199 -11.34 14.85 -3.21
N SER A 200 -10.62 13.73 -3.28
CA SER A 200 -10.55 12.75 -2.20
C SER A 200 -9.13 12.23 -1.99
N GLY A 201 -8.77 11.91 -0.75
CA GLY A 201 -7.42 11.42 -0.44
C GLY A 201 -7.01 11.63 1.01
N ALA A 202 -5.74 11.33 1.31
CA ALA A 202 -5.17 11.36 2.66
C ALA A 202 -4.34 12.62 2.95
N ALA A 203 -4.27 13.55 2.01
CA ALA A 203 -3.51 14.79 2.16
C ALA A 203 -4.06 15.72 3.25
N GLN A 204 -3.28 16.73 3.61
CA GLN A 204 -3.70 17.75 4.57
C GLN A 204 -4.70 18.73 3.94
N LEU A 205 -5.59 19.31 4.76
CA LEU A 205 -6.65 20.22 4.29
C LEU A 205 -6.12 21.47 3.55
N ASP A 206 -4.90 21.91 3.84
CA ASP A 206 -4.28 23.04 3.14
C ASP A 206 -3.82 22.66 1.72
N GLU A 207 -3.37 21.42 1.52
CA GLU A 207 -3.04 20.89 0.19
C GLU A 207 -4.32 20.71 -0.64
N PHE A 208 -5.40 20.24 -0.01
CA PHE A 208 -6.73 20.22 -0.62
C PHE A 208 -7.20 21.61 -1.02
N ALA A 209 -7.07 22.62 -0.16
CA ALA A 209 -7.48 23.99 -0.47
C ALA A 209 -6.71 24.58 -1.65
N THR A 210 -5.40 24.30 -1.72
CA THR A 210 -4.54 24.76 -2.82
C THR A 210 -4.97 24.14 -4.15
N LEU A 211 -5.15 22.81 -4.20
CA LEU A 211 -5.62 22.14 -5.41
C LEU A 211 -7.06 22.55 -5.77
N ALA A 212 -7.95 22.68 -4.78
CA ALA A 212 -9.32 23.13 -4.96
C ALA A 212 -9.40 24.54 -5.58
N ALA A 213 -8.52 25.47 -5.16
CA ALA A 213 -8.45 26.79 -5.75
C ALA A 213 -8.02 26.76 -7.23
N ALA A 214 -7.03 25.92 -7.56
CA ALA A 214 -6.60 25.70 -8.95
C ALA A 214 -7.71 25.07 -9.81
N VAL A 215 -8.46 24.12 -9.23
CA VAL A 215 -9.64 23.50 -9.86
C VAL A 215 -10.72 24.53 -10.16
N VAL A 216 -11.06 25.40 -9.21
CA VAL A 216 -12.04 26.47 -9.45
C VAL A 216 -11.56 27.41 -10.56
N THR A 217 -10.28 27.80 -10.55
CA THR A 217 -9.71 28.66 -11.59
C THR A 217 -9.84 28.02 -12.98
N SER A 218 -9.58 26.71 -13.09
CA SER A 218 -9.74 25.94 -14.33
C SER A 218 -11.21 25.82 -14.78
N LEU A 219 -12.13 25.60 -13.83
CA LEU A 219 -13.58 25.56 -14.10
C LEU A 219 -14.12 26.92 -14.57
N GLU A 220 -13.57 28.03 -14.07
CA GLU A 220 -13.96 29.39 -14.46
C GLU A 220 -13.39 29.79 -15.82
N SER A 221 -12.17 29.35 -16.13
CA SER A 221 -11.50 29.58 -17.40
C SER A 221 -12.07 28.72 -18.54
N SER A 222 -12.73 27.61 -18.20
CA SER A 222 -13.38 26.73 -19.17
C SER A 222 -14.74 27.33 -19.58
N PRO A 223 -14.97 27.60 -20.88
CA PRO A 223 -16.27 28.08 -21.33
C PRO A 223 -17.33 27.02 -21.03
N ALA A 224 -18.44 27.43 -20.40
CA ALA A 224 -19.65 26.63 -20.46
C ALA A 224 -20.02 26.58 -21.94
N VAL A 225 -19.90 25.41 -22.58
CA VAL A 225 -20.15 25.27 -24.02
C VAL A 225 -21.50 25.89 -24.36
N THR A 226 -21.47 27.08 -24.94
CA THR A 226 -22.56 27.61 -25.75
C THR A 226 -22.69 26.65 -26.91
N VAL A 227 -23.82 25.94 -26.97
CA VAL A 227 -24.31 25.35 -28.21
C VAL A 227 -24.21 26.41 -29.30
N SER A 228 -23.32 26.22 -30.27
CA SER A 228 -23.29 27.06 -31.47
C SER A 228 -24.69 27.03 -32.09
N PRO A 229 -25.31 28.18 -32.42
CA PRO A 229 -26.55 28.17 -33.16
C PRO A 229 -26.26 27.52 -34.51
N SER A 230 -26.94 26.39 -34.76
CA SER A 230 -26.99 25.75 -36.06
C SER A 230 -27.29 26.82 -37.11
N ALA A 231 -26.37 27.02 -38.05
CA ALA A 231 -26.63 27.86 -39.21
C ALA A 231 -27.90 27.34 -39.90
N ALA A 232 -28.89 28.22 -40.05
CA ALA A 232 -30.13 27.92 -40.74
C ALA A 232 -29.83 27.57 -42.22
N PRO A 233 -30.52 26.59 -42.82
CA PRO A 233 -30.40 26.36 -44.25
C PRO A 233 -31.05 27.53 -44.99
N THR A 234 -30.28 28.15 -45.89
CA THR A 234 -30.75 29.23 -46.77
C THR A 234 -31.77 28.65 -47.79
N PRO A 235 -32.89 29.35 -48.08
CA PRO A 235 -33.90 28.90 -49.04
C PRO A 235 -33.42 28.91 -50.50
#